data_AF-A0A9X3ER26-F1
#
_entry.id   AF-A0A9X3ER26-F1
#
_cell.length_a   1.000
_cell.length_b   1.000
_cell.length_c   1.000
_cell.angle_alpha   90.00
_cell.angle_beta   90.00
_cell.angle_gamma   90.00
#
_symmetry.space_group_name_H-M   'P 1'
#
loop_
_entity.id
_entity.type
_entity.pdbx_description
1 polymer ?
#
loop_
_entity_poly.entity_id
_entity_poly.type
_entity_poly.pdbx_seq_one_letter_code
_entity_poly.pdbx_strand_id
1 'polypeptide(L)'
;MLKYVQFTVIGAALALGACGDDEGKGSGTNVTNPSTNPTNDATEGDTSTGTSDQTSNGTTTAPGTTTAPEPTTGVATDATDSGVGTESSGSFITPPDGGGGVKECDVWTQDCPPGQKCMPWADNGSSSWNATKCSPVDANPGKEGDPCTVEGSAVSGVDSCDVGLLCWYFDENNNGSCIDMCKGTPDAPSCDMGQTCDVSNDGVLILCLETCDPLVQSCPAGQICFWDGLDQFICDFDASGDMGAYGDPCAYINVCDYGLYCATPESVPGCDNADGCCSSYCNLQEPNTCPGADGGQECVPWYTEGMAPPGQENIGACAVPV
;
A
#
# COMPACT_ATOMS: atom_id res chain seq x y z
N MET A 1 31.16 26.73 -46.17
CA MET A 1 29.74 27.18 -46.20
C MET A 1 29.11 26.53 -44.98
N LEU A 2 28.82 27.28 -43.91
CA LEU A 2 27.54 27.96 -43.65
C LEU A 2 26.33 27.01 -43.82
N LYS A 3 25.41 26.89 -42.86
CA LYS A 3 24.92 27.93 -41.93
C LYS A 3 24.66 27.43 -40.49
N TYR A 4 24.83 28.34 -39.53
CA TYR A 4 24.14 28.35 -38.24
C TYR A 4 22.64 28.61 -38.43
N VAL A 5 21.81 28.14 -37.50
CA VAL A 5 20.42 28.60 -37.30
C VAL A 5 20.30 29.12 -35.87
N GLN A 6 20.13 30.44 -35.71
CA GLN A 6 19.70 31.04 -34.44
C GLN A 6 18.17 31.02 -34.38
N PHE A 7 17.60 30.65 -33.24
CA PHE A 7 16.22 30.98 -32.90
C PHE A 7 16.19 32.25 -32.06
N THR A 8 15.49 33.27 -32.58
CA THR A 8 15.30 34.56 -31.91
C THR A 8 14.01 34.53 -31.11
N VAL A 9 14.10 34.66 -29.79
CA VAL A 9 12.92 34.89 -28.94
C VAL A 9 12.54 36.37 -29.04
N ILE A 10 11.33 36.65 -29.55
CA ILE A 10 10.75 37.99 -29.55
C ILE A 10 9.78 38.08 -28.36
N GLY A 11 10.17 38.86 -27.35
CA GLY A 11 9.26 39.27 -26.28
C GLY A 11 8.37 40.43 -26.74
N ALA A 12 7.07 40.34 -26.49
CA ALA A 12 6.12 41.43 -26.70
C ALA A 12 5.74 42.03 -25.35
N ALA A 13 6.29 43.20 -25.04
CA ALA A 13 5.82 44.06 -23.96
C ALA A 13 4.84 45.09 -24.53
N LEU A 14 3.69 45.26 -23.89
CA LEU A 14 2.76 46.37 -24.13
C LEU A 14 2.32 46.95 -22.79
N ALA A 15 2.38 48.27 -22.68
CA ALA A 15 2.16 49.01 -21.46
C ALA A 15 1.43 50.34 -21.74
N LEU A 16 0.90 50.93 -20.67
CA LEU A 16 0.39 52.32 -20.53
C LEU A 16 -1.03 52.62 -21.02
N GLY A 17 -1.76 53.38 -20.18
CA GLY A 17 -2.99 54.10 -20.53
C GLY A 17 -3.99 54.24 -19.35
N ALA A 18 -3.98 55.37 -18.63
CA ALA A 18 -4.84 55.64 -17.46
C ALA A 18 -5.71 56.91 -17.62
N CYS A 19 -6.41 57.32 -16.54
CA CYS A 19 -7.35 58.47 -16.36
C CYS A 19 -8.83 58.20 -16.80
N GLY A 20 -9.91 58.71 -16.18
CA GLY A 20 -10.13 59.49 -14.92
C GLY A 20 -11.45 60.33 -14.96
N ASP A 21 -12.06 60.92 -13.90
CA ASP A 21 -11.98 60.85 -12.41
C ASP A 21 -13.22 61.61 -11.76
N ASP A 22 -13.46 61.47 -10.42
CA ASP A 22 -14.43 62.21 -9.53
C ASP A 22 -15.96 61.97 -9.73
N GLU A 23 -16.93 62.15 -8.81
CA GLU A 23 -17.04 62.50 -7.35
C GLU A 23 -18.05 61.50 -6.70
N GLY A 24 -18.20 61.46 -5.36
CA GLY A 24 -19.31 60.72 -4.74
C GLY A 24 -19.32 60.49 -3.20
N LYS A 25 -18.72 61.36 -2.37
CA LYS A 25 -18.78 61.50 -0.87
C LYS A 25 -19.21 60.31 0.04
N GLY A 26 -18.59 60.08 1.21
CA GLY A 26 -17.49 60.79 1.90
C GLY A 26 -17.44 60.52 3.43
N SER A 27 -16.49 61.16 4.13
CA SER A 27 -16.20 61.06 5.60
C SER A 27 -15.58 59.71 6.03
N GLY A 28 -14.43 59.55 6.71
CA GLY A 28 -13.68 60.34 7.71
C GLY A 28 -13.32 59.33 8.84
N THR A 29 -12.12 59.18 9.42
CA THR A 29 -11.00 60.11 9.71
C THR A 29 -9.62 59.41 9.77
N ASN A 30 -8.54 60.21 9.69
CA ASN A 30 -7.09 59.87 9.74
C ASN A 30 -6.64 59.03 10.96
N VAL A 31 -5.80 57.99 10.83
CA VAL A 31 -4.32 57.94 10.60
C VAL A 31 -3.46 58.29 11.84
N THR A 32 -2.71 57.30 12.35
CA THR A 32 -1.23 57.33 12.49
C THR A 32 -0.65 55.94 12.80
N ASN A 33 0.45 55.59 12.11
CA ASN A 33 1.43 54.57 12.51
C ASN A 33 2.67 55.34 12.99
N PRO A 34 3.47 54.84 13.96
CA PRO A 34 4.72 54.21 13.52
C PRO A 34 5.24 53.04 14.39
N SER A 35 6.17 52.30 13.78
CA SER A 35 7.07 51.29 14.37
C SER A 35 7.77 51.71 15.67
N THR A 36 7.97 50.76 16.60
CA THR A 36 9.28 50.50 17.27
C THR A 36 9.20 49.28 18.21
N ASN A 37 10.30 48.51 18.28
CA ASN A 37 10.66 47.62 19.38
C ASN A 37 11.88 48.26 20.09
N PRO A 38 11.95 48.34 21.43
CA PRO A 38 12.92 47.45 22.11
C PRO A 38 12.59 47.04 23.58
N THR A 39 12.94 45.79 23.90
CA THR A 39 13.74 45.27 25.04
C THR A 39 13.52 45.70 26.52
N ASN A 40 13.95 44.79 27.41
CA ASN A 40 14.18 44.90 28.87
C ASN A 40 12.90 44.78 29.73
N ASP A 41 12.94 44.23 30.96
CA ASP A 41 14.05 43.85 31.84
C ASP A 41 13.59 42.69 32.76
N ALA A 42 14.42 41.67 33.06
CA ALA A 42 15.15 41.52 34.34
C ALA A 42 14.47 40.63 35.40
N THR A 43 15.15 39.94 36.33
CA THR A 43 16.58 39.54 36.46
C THR A 43 16.74 38.50 37.59
N GLU A 44 17.66 37.56 37.39
CA GLU A 44 18.47 36.73 38.34
C GLU A 44 17.94 36.25 39.72
N GLY A 45 18.31 34.99 40.01
CA GLY A 45 19.21 34.70 41.15
C GLY A 45 18.66 33.74 42.22
N ASP A 46 19.47 32.92 42.89
CA ASP A 46 20.84 32.44 42.63
C ASP A 46 21.11 31.16 43.47
N THR A 47 22.18 30.43 43.13
CA THR A 47 23.03 29.48 43.91
C THR A 47 22.58 29.06 45.34
N SER A 48 22.65 27.78 45.76
CA SER A 48 23.93 27.16 46.15
C SER A 48 23.85 25.67 46.56
N THR A 49 25.04 25.09 46.76
CA THR A 49 25.44 23.69 46.99
C THR A 49 25.05 23.06 48.33
N GLY A 50 25.15 21.72 48.40
CA GLY A 50 25.11 20.94 49.65
C GLY A 50 25.56 19.48 49.45
N THR A 51 26.71 19.11 50.01
CA THR A 51 27.35 17.78 49.90
C THR A 51 27.24 17.00 51.22
N SER A 52 27.43 15.67 51.16
CA SER A 52 27.79 14.74 52.27
C SER A 52 26.62 13.94 52.89
N ASP A 53 26.74 12.69 53.33
CA ASP A 53 27.66 11.56 52.99
C ASP A 53 27.14 10.28 53.72
N GLN A 54 27.72 9.10 53.45
CA GLN A 54 27.77 7.90 54.32
C GLN A 54 26.49 7.06 54.59
N THR A 55 26.53 5.72 54.80
CA THR A 55 27.43 4.59 54.39
C THR A 55 26.77 3.26 54.83
N SER A 56 27.35 2.12 54.39
CA SER A 56 27.28 0.77 55.02
C SER A 56 26.07 -0.13 54.67
N ASN A 57 26.22 -1.45 54.61
CA ASN A 57 27.36 -2.34 54.32
C ASN A 57 26.79 -3.76 54.06
N GLY A 58 27.35 -4.58 53.17
CA GLY A 58 26.70 -5.83 52.78
C GLY A 58 27.50 -6.83 51.93
N THR A 59 28.79 -7.01 52.22
CA THR A 59 29.66 -7.94 51.49
C THR A 59 29.57 -9.37 52.02
N THR A 60 29.41 -10.38 51.16
CA THR A 60 30.04 -11.70 51.39
C THR A 60 30.39 -12.41 50.06
N THR A 61 31.69 -12.63 49.85
CA THR A 61 32.32 -13.42 48.77
C THR A 61 32.22 -14.92 49.13
N ALA A 62 32.19 -15.91 48.22
CA ALA A 62 33.35 -16.49 47.52
C ALA A 62 32.96 -17.74 46.67
N PRO A 63 33.85 -18.26 45.77
CA PRO A 63 33.44 -19.10 44.63
C PRO A 63 33.69 -20.62 44.80
N GLY A 64 33.23 -21.41 43.82
CA GLY A 64 33.56 -22.84 43.69
C GLY A 64 33.67 -23.28 42.22
N THR A 65 34.89 -23.61 41.79
CA THR A 65 35.21 -24.22 40.49
C THR A 65 35.58 -25.68 40.71
N THR A 66 35.08 -26.65 39.93
CA THR A 66 35.90 -27.82 39.52
C THR A 66 35.27 -28.70 38.42
N THR A 67 36.19 -29.15 37.56
CA THR A 67 36.21 -30.10 36.45
C THR A 67 35.50 -31.47 36.63
N ALA A 68 35.18 -32.10 35.50
CA ALA A 68 34.66 -33.46 35.32
C ALA A 68 35.60 -34.61 35.77
N PRO A 69 35.11 -35.86 35.70
CA PRO A 69 35.90 -36.90 35.04
C PRO A 69 35.10 -37.79 34.06
N GLU A 70 35.80 -38.25 33.01
CA GLU A 70 35.45 -39.40 32.17
C GLU A 70 36.20 -40.66 32.68
N PRO A 71 35.72 -41.89 32.38
CA PRO A 71 36.66 -42.94 32.01
C PRO A 71 36.20 -43.88 30.88
N THR A 72 36.74 -43.67 29.68
CA THR A 72 37.48 -44.65 28.84
C THR A 72 37.04 -46.12 28.66
N THR A 73 37.07 -46.52 27.37
CA THR A 73 37.59 -47.77 26.73
C THR A 73 36.75 -49.05 26.51
N GLY A 74 36.72 -49.46 25.22
CA GLY A 74 36.69 -50.84 24.72
C GLY A 74 35.57 -51.13 23.69
N VAL A 75 35.76 -51.78 22.53
CA VAL A 75 36.95 -52.32 21.80
C VAL A 75 36.63 -52.28 20.28
N ALA A 76 37.66 -52.29 19.42
CA ALA A 76 37.57 -52.15 17.96
C ALA A 76 37.11 -53.40 17.17
N THR A 77 36.72 -53.21 15.90
CA THR A 77 37.19 -54.06 14.79
C THR A 77 37.14 -53.31 13.44
N ASP A 78 38.15 -53.53 12.60
CA ASP A 78 38.29 -52.98 11.24
C ASP A 78 37.30 -53.56 10.21
N ALA A 79 36.98 -52.76 9.19
CA ALA A 79 37.09 -53.19 7.79
C ALA A 79 37.20 -51.99 6.83
N THR A 80 38.30 -51.91 6.09
CA THR A 80 38.54 -50.96 4.99
C THR A 80 37.78 -51.33 3.73
N ASP A 81 37.23 -50.35 2.99
CA ASP A 81 37.51 -50.23 1.55
C ASP A 81 37.39 -48.77 1.08
N SER A 82 38.06 -48.43 -0.03
CA SER A 82 38.18 -47.08 -0.58
C SER A 82 37.35 -46.90 -1.85
N GLY A 83 36.61 -45.78 -1.96
CA GLY A 83 35.87 -45.43 -3.17
C GLY A 83 35.61 -43.94 -3.27
N VAL A 84 36.31 -43.26 -4.20
CA VAL A 84 36.15 -41.82 -4.47
C VAL A 84 34.83 -41.55 -5.18
N GLY A 85 34.10 -40.53 -4.72
CA GLY A 85 32.88 -40.02 -5.37
C GLY A 85 32.53 -38.62 -4.86
N THR A 86 33.09 -37.60 -5.49
CA THR A 86 32.77 -36.19 -5.19
C THR A 86 31.43 -35.84 -5.82
N GLU A 87 30.35 -35.81 -5.05
CA GLU A 87 29.13 -35.11 -5.48
C GLU A 87 28.60 -34.14 -4.43
N SER A 88 28.22 -32.98 -4.94
CA SER A 88 27.53 -31.92 -4.22
C SER A 88 26.25 -32.46 -3.59
N SER A 89 26.04 -32.21 -2.30
CA SER A 89 24.72 -32.34 -1.67
C SER A 89 23.82 -31.19 -2.13
N GLY A 90 23.50 -31.18 -3.42
CA GLY A 90 22.48 -30.30 -4.00
C GLY A 90 21.09 -30.72 -3.52
N SER A 91 20.22 -29.73 -3.29
CA SER A 91 18.82 -30.00 -2.99
C SER A 91 18.21 -30.84 -4.10
N PHE A 92 17.71 -32.04 -3.75
CA PHE A 92 17.04 -32.94 -4.70
C PHE A 92 15.60 -32.49 -5.02
N ILE A 93 15.10 -31.46 -4.33
CA ILE A 93 13.85 -30.80 -4.69
C ILE A 93 14.19 -29.64 -5.61
N THR A 94 14.09 -29.89 -6.91
CA THR A 94 13.80 -28.83 -7.88
C THR A 94 12.41 -28.29 -7.51
N PRO A 95 12.24 -26.98 -7.23
CA PRO A 95 10.90 -26.41 -7.10
C PRO A 95 10.10 -26.73 -8.37
N PRO A 96 8.79 -27.01 -8.26
CA PRO A 96 7.95 -27.20 -9.44
C PRO A 96 8.06 -25.95 -10.32
N ASP A 97 8.34 -26.16 -11.61
CA ASP A 97 8.49 -25.12 -12.64
C ASP A 97 7.16 -24.47 -13.06
N GLY A 98 6.09 -24.75 -12.31
CA GLY A 98 4.71 -24.35 -12.56
C GLY A 98 4.35 -22.93 -12.14
N GLY A 99 5.17 -21.94 -12.47
CA GLY A 99 4.81 -20.51 -12.52
C GLY A 99 4.59 -19.77 -11.19
N GLY A 100 4.09 -20.43 -10.14
CA GLY A 100 4.02 -19.86 -8.80
C GLY A 100 5.41 -19.76 -8.18
N GLY A 101 5.72 -18.62 -7.56
CA GLY A 101 7.01 -18.41 -6.90
C GLY A 101 7.18 -19.28 -5.66
N VAL A 102 8.37 -19.22 -5.06
CA VAL A 102 8.72 -20.06 -3.90
C VAL A 102 7.83 -19.70 -2.71
N LYS A 103 6.95 -20.63 -2.30
CA LYS A 103 6.18 -20.51 -1.05
C LYS A 103 6.93 -21.21 0.08
N GLU A 104 7.76 -20.48 0.82
CA GLU A 104 8.55 -21.01 1.95
C GLU A 104 7.72 -21.20 3.23
N CYS A 105 6.59 -20.51 3.31
CA CYS A 105 5.65 -20.48 4.44
C CYS A 105 4.22 -20.24 3.97
N ASP A 106 3.25 -20.52 4.83
CA ASP A 106 1.82 -20.30 4.59
C ASP A 106 1.33 -19.05 5.34
N VAL A 107 0.87 -18.06 4.56
CA VAL A 107 0.34 -16.78 5.05
C VAL A 107 -0.90 -16.94 5.95
N TRP A 108 -1.70 -17.99 5.76
CA TRP A 108 -2.88 -18.28 6.58
C TRP A 108 -2.53 -18.85 7.96
N THR A 109 -1.43 -19.59 8.06
CA THR A 109 -1.05 -20.30 9.31
C THR A 109 0.13 -19.65 10.04
N GLN A 110 0.86 -18.74 9.37
CA GLN A 110 2.03 -18.04 9.90
C GLN A 110 3.08 -19.01 10.48
N ASP A 111 3.37 -20.09 9.75
CA ASP A 111 4.19 -21.24 10.16
C ASP A 111 5.72 -20.99 10.21
N CYS A 112 6.11 -19.74 10.45
CA CYS A 112 7.51 -19.32 10.52
C CYS A 112 8.17 -19.61 11.89
N PRO A 113 9.51 -19.71 11.94
CA PRO A 113 10.26 -19.81 13.19
C PRO A 113 10.01 -18.62 14.13
N PRO A 114 10.18 -18.79 15.47
CA PRO A 114 10.00 -17.71 16.43
C PRO A 114 10.85 -16.46 16.11
N GLY A 115 10.20 -15.30 16.07
CA GLY A 115 10.81 -14.03 15.67
C GLY A 115 10.73 -13.72 14.17
N GLN A 116 10.03 -14.56 13.40
CA GLN A 116 9.72 -14.33 11.98
C GLN A 116 8.20 -14.43 11.74
N LYS A 117 7.74 -13.80 10.67
CA LYS A 117 6.36 -13.87 10.16
C LYS A 117 6.34 -14.23 8.67
N CYS A 118 5.25 -14.82 8.20
CA CYS A 118 5.13 -15.21 6.80
C CYS A 118 4.67 -14.01 5.96
N MET A 119 5.50 -13.60 5.02
CA MET A 119 5.33 -12.38 4.23
C MET A 119 5.28 -12.67 2.73
N PRO A 120 4.32 -12.06 2.01
CA PRO A 120 4.32 -11.96 0.55
C PRO A 120 5.59 -11.24 0.07
N TRP A 121 6.20 -11.69 -1.03
CA TRP A 121 7.34 -11.00 -1.67
C TRP A 121 7.49 -11.34 -3.16
N ALA A 122 8.38 -10.64 -3.85
CA ALA A 122 8.80 -10.95 -5.23
C ALA A 122 10.12 -11.75 -5.26
N ASP A 123 10.07 -13.04 -5.58
CA ASP A 123 11.25 -13.94 -5.53
C ASP A 123 12.26 -13.74 -6.68
N ASN A 124 11.82 -13.10 -7.75
CA ASN A 124 12.52 -12.98 -9.03
C ASN A 124 12.93 -11.53 -9.35
N GLY A 125 12.74 -10.60 -8.41
CA GLY A 125 12.99 -9.17 -8.61
C GLY A 125 11.98 -8.47 -9.52
N SER A 126 10.81 -9.07 -9.75
CA SER A 126 9.66 -8.39 -10.35
C SER A 126 9.06 -7.34 -9.41
N SER A 127 8.07 -6.60 -9.90
CA SER A 127 7.27 -5.63 -9.14
C SER A 127 5.97 -6.22 -8.57
N SER A 128 5.84 -7.55 -8.49
CA SER A 128 4.61 -8.24 -8.10
C SER A 128 4.90 -9.32 -7.05
N TRP A 129 4.12 -9.33 -5.97
CA TRP A 129 4.18 -10.40 -4.97
C TRP A 129 3.78 -11.74 -5.61
N ASN A 130 4.72 -12.67 -5.75
CA ASN A 130 4.54 -13.96 -6.42
C ASN A 130 4.97 -15.16 -5.55
N ALA A 131 5.50 -14.89 -4.36
CA ALA A 131 6.15 -15.85 -3.47
C ALA A 131 5.87 -15.50 -2.00
N THR A 132 6.14 -16.41 -1.07
CA THR A 132 6.02 -16.17 0.39
C THR A 132 7.32 -16.58 1.10
N LYS A 133 7.75 -15.82 2.11
CA LYS A 133 8.96 -16.12 2.90
C LYS A 133 8.81 -15.78 4.37
N CYS A 134 9.65 -16.37 5.20
CA CYS A 134 9.76 -15.99 6.60
C CYS A 134 10.67 -14.78 6.78
N SER A 135 10.07 -13.60 6.97
CA SER A 135 10.79 -12.35 7.26
C SER A 135 10.91 -12.11 8.76
N PRO A 136 11.97 -11.46 9.25
CA PRO A 136 12.06 -11.02 10.65
C PRO A 136 10.87 -10.13 11.04
N VAL A 137 10.34 -10.31 12.25
CA VAL A 137 9.44 -9.33 12.86
C VAL A 137 10.29 -8.17 13.38
N ASP A 138 9.81 -6.94 13.24
CA ASP A 138 10.49 -5.76 13.79
C ASP A 138 10.67 -5.83 15.32
N ALA A 139 11.63 -5.08 15.86
CA ALA A 139 11.88 -5.01 17.29
C ALA A 139 10.72 -4.36 18.08
N ASN A 140 9.93 -3.48 17.45
CA ASN A 140 8.77 -2.79 18.00
C ASN A 140 7.61 -2.82 16.97
N PRO A 141 7.02 -4.00 16.71
CA PRO A 141 6.10 -4.17 15.59
C PRO A 141 4.80 -3.38 15.79
N GLY A 142 4.41 -2.65 14.75
CA GLY A 142 3.14 -1.91 14.68
C GLY A 142 1.93 -2.85 14.66
N LYS A 143 0.82 -2.37 15.20
CA LYS A 143 -0.50 -3.02 15.22
C LYS A 143 -1.35 -2.56 14.04
N GLU A 144 -2.50 -3.21 13.84
CA GLU A 144 -3.48 -2.78 12.84
C GLU A 144 -3.78 -1.26 12.99
N GLY A 145 -3.70 -0.53 11.88
CA GLY A 145 -3.87 0.92 11.83
C GLY A 145 -2.67 1.77 12.28
N ASP A 146 -1.59 1.17 12.83
CA ASP A 146 -0.36 1.91 13.09
C ASP A 146 0.37 2.24 11.78
N PRO A 147 1.06 3.41 11.70
CA PRO A 147 1.89 3.74 10.56
C PRO A 147 3.09 2.78 10.46
N CYS A 148 3.47 2.43 9.24
CA CYS A 148 4.49 1.43 8.96
C CYS A 148 5.45 1.84 7.84
N THR A 149 6.56 1.11 7.73
CA THR A 149 7.51 1.26 6.61
C THR A 149 7.86 -0.09 6.01
N VAL A 150 7.99 -0.16 4.68
CA VAL A 150 8.59 -1.31 3.97
C VAL A 150 10.08 -1.08 3.70
N GLU A 151 10.92 -2.08 3.95
CA GLU A 151 12.36 -1.98 3.72
C GLU A 151 12.71 -2.32 2.26
N GLY A 152 13.50 -1.46 1.61
CA GLY A 152 14.05 -1.68 0.27
C GLY A 152 13.04 -1.45 -0.86
N SER A 153 11.96 -2.24 -0.93
CA SER A 153 10.89 -2.10 -1.93
C SER A 153 9.54 -2.60 -1.40
N ALA A 154 8.45 -2.12 -1.99
CA ALA A 154 7.07 -2.58 -1.77
C ALA A 154 6.91 -4.11 -1.70
N VAL A 155 7.62 -4.81 -2.59
CA VAL A 155 7.56 -6.27 -2.76
C VAL A 155 8.70 -7.02 -2.06
N SER A 156 9.43 -6.36 -1.15
CA SER A 156 10.54 -6.99 -0.43
C SER A 156 10.08 -8.04 0.59
N GLY A 157 8.83 -7.94 1.05
CA GLY A 157 8.29 -8.74 2.15
C GLY A 157 8.89 -8.43 3.52
N VAL A 158 9.55 -7.29 3.69
CA VAL A 158 10.10 -6.84 4.98
C VAL A 158 9.45 -5.51 5.35
N ASP A 159 8.77 -5.48 6.50
CA ASP A 159 8.07 -4.30 7.00
C ASP A 159 8.14 -4.19 8.54
N SER A 160 7.60 -3.09 9.07
CA SER A 160 7.56 -2.80 10.51
C SER A 160 6.28 -3.26 11.24
N CYS A 161 5.47 -4.13 10.64
CA CYS A 161 4.19 -4.59 11.21
C CYS A 161 4.32 -5.92 11.96
N ASP A 162 3.39 -6.23 12.85
CA ASP A 162 3.38 -7.50 13.61
C ASP A 162 3.06 -8.74 12.75
N VAL A 163 3.11 -9.92 13.37
CA VAL A 163 2.71 -11.20 12.78
C VAL A 163 1.24 -11.16 12.33
N GLY A 164 0.96 -11.61 11.10
CA GLY A 164 -0.37 -11.54 10.51
C GLY A 164 -0.79 -10.16 10.00
N LEU A 165 0.12 -9.18 9.99
CA LEU A 165 -0.09 -7.85 9.42
C LEU A 165 0.83 -7.61 8.21
N LEU A 166 0.36 -6.84 7.24
CA LEU A 166 1.14 -6.33 6.11
C LEU A 166 1.15 -4.80 6.13
N CYS A 167 2.31 -4.20 5.85
CA CYS A 167 2.39 -2.76 5.57
C CYS A 167 1.84 -2.46 4.17
N TRP A 168 0.73 -1.71 4.11
CA TRP A 168 -0.02 -1.44 2.89
C TRP A 168 -0.34 0.05 2.73
N TYR A 169 -0.96 0.43 1.60
CA TYR A 169 -1.24 1.83 1.24
C TYR A 169 -0.01 2.75 1.30
N PHE A 170 1.16 2.25 0.89
CA PHE A 170 2.44 2.96 1.06
C PHE A 170 2.67 4.07 0.01
N ASP A 171 3.30 5.16 0.45
CA ASP A 171 3.69 6.30 -0.39
C ASP A 171 5.01 6.07 -1.16
N GLU A 172 5.43 7.04 -1.98
CA GLU A 172 6.72 7.04 -2.69
C GLU A 172 7.95 6.88 -1.77
N ASN A 173 7.78 7.14 -0.47
CA ASN A 173 8.81 7.05 0.55
C ASN A 173 8.70 5.74 1.37
N ASN A 174 7.91 4.77 0.89
CA ASN A 174 7.66 3.46 1.52
C ASN A 174 6.94 3.53 2.88
N ASN A 175 6.22 4.61 3.22
CA ASN A 175 5.42 4.72 4.45
C ASN A 175 3.96 4.39 4.17
N GLY A 176 3.39 3.44 4.91
CA GLY A 176 1.99 3.02 4.79
C GLY A 176 1.30 2.88 6.15
N SER A 177 0.27 2.04 6.21
CA SER A 177 -0.37 1.59 7.46
C SER A 177 -0.40 0.06 7.54
N CYS A 178 -0.26 -0.50 8.74
CA CYS A 178 -0.41 -1.93 8.94
C CYS A 178 -1.88 -2.34 8.78
N ILE A 179 -2.17 -3.26 7.86
CA ILE A 179 -3.49 -3.88 7.70
C ILE A 179 -3.44 -5.36 8.07
N ASP A 180 -4.58 -5.93 8.46
CA ASP A 180 -4.73 -7.34 8.74
C ASP A 180 -4.56 -8.19 7.46
N MET A 181 -3.84 -9.31 7.59
CA MET A 181 -3.97 -10.43 6.66
C MET A 181 -5.20 -11.27 7.02
N CYS A 182 -5.79 -11.91 6.01
CA CYS A 182 -6.99 -12.74 6.23
C CYS A 182 -6.76 -13.87 7.24
N LYS A 183 -7.75 -14.06 8.11
CA LYS A 183 -7.77 -15.10 9.15
C LYS A 183 -8.61 -16.29 8.65
N GLY A 184 -8.34 -17.49 9.18
CA GLY A 184 -9.14 -18.69 8.88
C GLY A 184 -8.48 -19.60 7.86
N THR A 185 -9.15 -19.89 6.75
CA THR A 185 -8.68 -20.79 5.68
C THR A 185 -9.14 -20.31 4.31
N PRO A 186 -8.50 -20.70 3.19
CA PRO A 186 -8.96 -20.33 1.84
C PRO A 186 -10.44 -20.62 1.55
N ASP A 187 -10.99 -21.73 2.07
CA ASP A 187 -12.41 -22.12 1.88
C ASP A 187 -13.39 -21.40 2.84
N ALA A 188 -12.85 -20.67 3.83
CA ALA A 188 -13.61 -19.95 4.86
C ALA A 188 -12.77 -18.77 5.40
N PRO A 189 -12.51 -17.74 4.56
CA PRO A 189 -11.75 -16.58 4.95
C PRO A 189 -12.55 -15.71 5.92
N SER A 190 -11.84 -14.91 6.72
CA SER A 190 -12.46 -14.00 7.68
C SER A 190 -11.58 -12.77 7.94
N CYS A 191 -12.25 -11.63 8.06
CA CYS A 191 -11.69 -10.33 8.43
C CYS A 191 -12.59 -9.69 9.50
N ASP A 192 -12.19 -8.53 10.01
CA ASP A 192 -12.97 -7.80 11.01
C ASP A 192 -14.18 -7.10 10.38
N MET A 193 -15.11 -6.59 11.21
CA MET A 193 -16.42 -6.11 10.72
C MET A 193 -16.29 -4.91 9.78
N GLY A 194 -16.79 -5.05 8.55
CA GLY A 194 -16.74 -4.01 7.50
C GLY A 194 -15.61 -4.20 6.49
N GLN A 195 -14.73 -5.17 6.73
CA GLN A 195 -13.74 -5.63 5.77
C GLN A 195 -14.19 -6.92 5.08
N THR A 196 -13.55 -7.22 3.95
CA THR A 196 -13.55 -8.55 3.34
C THR A 196 -12.12 -8.99 3.02
N CYS A 197 -11.96 -10.27 2.71
CA CYS A 197 -10.68 -10.85 2.34
C CYS A 197 -10.47 -10.80 0.82
N ASP A 198 -9.63 -9.88 0.35
CA ASP A 198 -9.06 -9.97 -1.00
C ASP A 198 -8.03 -11.11 -1.02
N VAL A 199 -8.19 -12.04 -1.98
CA VAL A 199 -7.25 -13.15 -2.19
C VAL A 199 -6.69 -13.06 -3.60
N SER A 200 -5.55 -12.38 -3.73
CA SER A 200 -4.91 -12.06 -4.99
C SER A 200 -3.57 -12.81 -5.18
N ASN A 201 -3.08 -12.80 -6.43
CA ASN A 201 -1.83 -13.45 -6.85
C ASN A 201 -1.71 -14.93 -6.43
N ASP A 202 -2.67 -15.77 -6.81
CA ASP A 202 -2.73 -17.21 -6.46
C ASP A 202 -2.61 -17.48 -4.94
N GLY A 203 -3.25 -16.64 -4.13
CA GLY A 203 -3.23 -16.70 -2.67
C GLY A 203 -1.85 -16.43 -2.07
N VAL A 204 -1.05 -15.59 -2.73
CA VAL A 204 0.17 -15.00 -2.14
C VAL A 204 -0.19 -13.76 -1.33
N LEU A 205 -1.15 -12.96 -1.80
CA LEU A 205 -1.75 -11.85 -1.04
C LEU A 205 -3.10 -12.29 -0.48
N ILE A 206 -3.32 -11.95 0.79
CA ILE A 206 -4.55 -12.24 1.54
C ILE A 206 -4.87 -11.05 2.44
N LEU A 207 -5.53 -10.01 1.91
CA LEU A 207 -5.65 -8.71 2.58
C LEU A 207 -7.06 -8.48 3.11
N CYS A 208 -7.17 -7.99 4.35
CA CYS A 208 -8.44 -7.49 4.87
C CYS A 208 -8.65 -6.03 4.45
N LEU A 209 -9.47 -5.83 3.41
CA LEU A 209 -9.76 -4.53 2.80
C LEU A 209 -11.19 -4.08 3.08
N GLU A 210 -11.42 -2.77 3.23
CA GLU A 210 -12.76 -2.22 3.51
C GLU A 210 -13.71 -2.41 2.31
N THR A 211 -14.95 -2.83 2.56
CA THR A 211 -15.97 -2.94 1.51
C THR A 211 -16.62 -1.58 1.21
N CYS A 212 -16.98 -1.33 -0.05
CA CYS A 212 -17.44 0.00 -0.51
C CYS A 212 -18.70 -0.01 -1.40
N ASP A 213 -19.24 1.18 -1.66
CA ASP A 213 -20.30 1.43 -2.65
C ASP A 213 -19.71 2.35 -3.75
N PRO A 214 -19.57 1.88 -5.00
CA PRO A 214 -18.94 2.65 -6.07
C PRO A 214 -19.76 3.87 -6.53
N LEU A 215 -21.02 4.00 -6.10
CA LEU A 215 -21.91 5.11 -6.47
C LEU A 215 -21.75 6.34 -5.56
N VAL A 216 -20.99 6.24 -4.47
CA VAL A 216 -20.74 7.32 -3.50
C VAL A 216 -19.29 7.31 -3.02
N GLN A 217 -18.75 8.45 -2.58
CA GLN A 217 -17.40 8.47 -1.99
C GLN A 217 -17.43 7.79 -0.60
N SER A 218 -17.09 6.50 -0.55
CA SER A 218 -17.02 5.72 0.70
C SER A 218 -15.60 5.35 1.15
N CYS A 219 -14.59 5.42 0.27
CA CYS A 219 -13.22 5.03 0.62
C CYS A 219 -12.41 6.15 1.29
N PRO A 220 -11.38 5.80 2.09
CA PRO A 220 -10.34 6.71 2.57
C PRO A 220 -9.66 7.53 1.46
N ALA A 221 -8.99 8.61 1.86
CA ALA A 221 -8.23 9.44 0.92
C ALA A 221 -7.03 8.67 0.31
N GLY A 222 -6.87 8.74 -1.00
CA GLY A 222 -5.84 7.99 -1.74
C GLY A 222 -6.24 6.55 -2.09
N GLN A 223 -7.51 6.19 -1.88
CA GLN A 223 -8.09 4.91 -2.26
C GLN A 223 -9.32 5.11 -3.15
N ILE A 224 -9.58 4.13 -4.00
CA ILE A 224 -10.74 4.08 -4.90
C ILE A 224 -11.58 2.83 -4.64
N CYS A 225 -12.88 2.95 -4.89
CA CYS A 225 -13.80 1.81 -4.81
C CYS A 225 -13.87 1.11 -6.17
N PHE A 226 -13.38 -0.11 -6.24
CA PHE A 226 -13.46 -0.93 -7.44
C PHE A 226 -13.88 -2.37 -7.12
N TRP A 227 -14.28 -3.09 -8.16
CA TRP A 227 -14.64 -4.51 -8.08
C TRP A 227 -13.37 -5.37 -8.00
N ASP A 228 -13.26 -6.24 -7.01
CA ASP A 228 -12.09 -7.12 -6.79
C ASP A 228 -11.82 -8.11 -7.95
N GLY A 229 -12.83 -8.40 -8.77
CA GLY A 229 -12.78 -9.39 -9.85
C GLY A 229 -13.47 -10.71 -9.49
N LEU A 230 -13.96 -10.86 -8.26
CA LEU A 230 -14.57 -12.06 -7.70
C LEU A 230 -16.05 -11.82 -7.37
N ASP A 231 -16.35 -11.15 -6.26
CA ASP A 231 -17.72 -10.94 -5.78
C ASP A 231 -17.97 -9.63 -5.01
N GLN A 232 -16.97 -8.77 -4.80
CA GLN A 232 -17.10 -7.59 -3.93
C GLN A 232 -16.49 -6.29 -4.45
N PHE A 233 -17.01 -5.19 -3.91
CA PHE A 233 -16.46 -3.84 -4.06
C PHE A 233 -15.56 -3.54 -2.87
N ILE A 234 -14.29 -3.23 -3.13
CA ILE A 234 -13.24 -2.99 -2.13
C ILE A 234 -12.59 -1.61 -2.28
N CYS A 235 -12.16 -1.04 -1.17
CA CYS A 235 -11.29 0.13 -1.13
C CYS A 235 -9.83 -0.30 -1.16
N ASP A 236 -9.14 0.04 -2.24
CA ASP A 236 -7.70 -0.18 -2.35
C ASP A 236 -6.98 0.96 -3.11
N PHE A 237 -5.66 0.84 -3.28
CA PHE A 237 -4.78 1.88 -3.81
C PHE A 237 -5.23 2.42 -5.18
N ASP A 238 -5.32 3.75 -5.24
CA ASP A 238 -5.54 4.48 -6.47
C ASP A 238 -4.26 4.51 -7.32
N ALA A 239 -4.35 4.00 -8.54
CA ALA A 239 -3.27 3.98 -9.52
C ALA A 239 -3.64 4.74 -10.82
N SER A 240 -4.69 5.57 -10.82
CA SER A 240 -5.09 6.36 -12.00
C SER A 240 -4.06 7.45 -12.33
N GLY A 241 -3.60 8.16 -11.30
CA GLY A 241 -2.57 9.21 -11.40
C GLY A 241 -3.12 10.50 -12.01
N ASP A 242 -2.50 10.97 -13.09
CA ASP A 242 -2.96 12.14 -13.87
C ASP A 242 -3.92 11.75 -15.02
N MET A 243 -4.26 10.46 -15.16
CA MET A 243 -5.19 9.89 -16.14
C MET A 243 -6.26 9.07 -15.40
N GLY A 244 -7.21 8.48 -16.14
CA GLY A 244 -8.23 7.58 -15.59
C GLY A 244 -9.65 8.14 -15.65
N ALA A 245 -9.82 9.30 -16.31
CA ALA A 245 -11.11 9.90 -16.59
C ALA A 245 -11.89 9.06 -17.62
N TYR A 246 -13.19 9.35 -17.79
CA TYR A 246 -14.02 8.63 -18.76
C TYR A 246 -13.40 8.66 -20.17
N GLY A 247 -13.24 7.47 -20.76
CA GLY A 247 -12.65 7.27 -22.08
C GLY A 247 -11.13 7.18 -22.11
N ASP A 248 -10.43 7.44 -21.00
CA ASP A 248 -8.97 7.22 -20.92
C ASP A 248 -8.63 5.72 -21.02
N PRO A 249 -7.47 5.37 -21.61
CA PRO A 249 -7.04 3.98 -21.75
C PRO A 249 -6.71 3.36 -20.39
N CYS A 250 -7.21 2.16 -20.15
CA CYS A 250 -6.93 1.37 -18.95
C CYS A 250 -6.50 -0.06 -19.33
N ALA A 251 -5.78 -0.72 -18.41
CA ALA A 251 -5.37 -2.13 -18.53
C ALA A 251 -5.44 -2.90 -17.20
N TYR A 252 -5.85 -2.22 -16.12
CA TYR A 252 -5.94 -2.75 -14.76
C TYR A 252 -7.21 -2.19 -14.10
N ILE A 253 -7.67 -2.83 -13.03
CA ILE A 253 -8.97 -2.49 -12.43
C ILE A 253 -8.98 -1.17 -11.65
N ASN A 254 -7.79 -0.73 -11.20
CA ASN A 254 -7.59 0.39 -10.29
C ASN A 254 -6.84 1.59 -10.93
N VAL A 255 -6.80 1.69 -12.27
CA VAL A 255 -6.21 2.84 -13.00
C VAL A 255 -7.27 3.78 -13.58
N CYS A 256 -8.52 3.64 -13.12
CA CYS A 256 -9.62 4.55 -13.43
C CYS A 256 -10.00 5.34 -12.18
N ASP A 257 -10.40 6.59 -12.36
CA ASP A 257 -10.77 7.49 -11.25
C ASP A 257 -11.95 6.93 -10.43
N TYR A 258 -12.14 7.46 -9.21
CA TYR A 258 -13.21 7.03 -8.32
C TYR A 258 -14.60 7.02 -9.01
N GLY A 259 -15.31 5.90 -8.88
CA GLY A 259 -16.63 5.71 -9.50
C GLY A 259 -16.56 5.31 -10.98
N LEU A 260 -15.36 5.04 -11.51
CA LEU A 260 -15.13 4.44 -12.82
C LEU A 260 -14.51 3.04 -12.67
N TYR A 261 -14.56 2.28 -13.75
CA TYR A 261 -14.00 0.94 -13.90
C TYR A 261 -13.38 0.77 -15.28
N CYS A 262 -12.43 -0.15 -15.40
CA CYS A 262 -11.86 -0.48 -16.70
C CYS A 262 -12.85 -1.34 -17.51
N ALA A 263 -13.54 -0.73 -18.47
CA ALA A 263 -14.53 -1.38 -19.31
C ALA A 263 -13.91 -1.91 -20.60
N THR A 264 -14.51 -2.96 -21.20
CA THR A 264 -14.02 -3.49 -22.48
C THR A 264 -14.11 -2.42 -23.59
N PRO A 265 -13.26 -2.47 -24.63
CA PRO A 265 -13.25 -1.44 -25.67
C PRO A 265 -14.59 -1.22 -26.36
N GLU A 266 -15.37 -2.29 -26.59
CA GLU A 266 -16.69 -2.23 -27.22
C GLU A 266 -17.74 -1.56 -26.33
N SER A 267 -17.54 -1.57 -25.01
CA SER A 267 -18.45 -1.01 -24.03
C SER A 267 -18.39 0.52 -23.97
N VAL A 268 -17.33 1.15 -24.51
CA VAL A 268 -17.06 2.59 -24.39
C VAL A 268 -16.95 3.26 -25.77
N PRO A 269 -17.94 4.09 -26.18
CA PRO A 269 -17.92 4.76 -27.48
C PRO A 269 -16.67 5.61 -27.68
N GLY A 270 -15.88 5.27 -28.71
CA GLY A 270 -14.63 5.96 -29.02
C GLY A 270 -13.39 5.44 -28.28
N CYS A 271 -13.46 4.28 -27.62
CA CYS A 271 -12.28 3.64 -27.05
C CYS A 271 -11.35 3.11 -28.15
N ASP A 272 -10.21 3.77 -28.32
CA ASP A 272 -9.15 3.38 -29.26
C ASP A 272 -8.04 2.51 -28.60
N ASN A 273 -8.28 2.00 -27.38
CA ASN A 273 -7.39 1.07 -26.69
C ASN A 273 -7.88 -0.39 -26.85
N ALA A 274 -6.95 -1.35 -26.91
CA ALA A 274 -7.26 -2.78 -27.01
C ALA A 274 -7.55 -3.45 -25.66
N ASP A 275 -6.97 -2.93 -24.57
CA ASP A 275 -7.14 -3.52 -23.23
C ASP A 275 -8.45 -3.05 -22.56
N GLY A 276 -8.80 -1.77 -22.73
CA GLY A 276 -10.04 -1.18 -22.23
C GLY A 276 -9.98 0.34 -22.13
N CYS A 277 -11.12 0.96 -21.80
CA CYS A 277 -11.18 2.37 -21.43
C CYS A 277 -12.05 2.57 -20.19
N CYS A 278 -11.74 3.60 -19.41
CA CYS A 278 -12.47 3.89 -18.17
C CYS A 278 -13.92 4.29 -18.46
N SER A 279 -14.87 3.66 -17.78
CA SER A 279 -16.30 4.00 -17.83
C SER A 279 -16.89 4.09 -16.43
N SER A 280 -18.01 4.80 -16.27
CA SER A 280 -18.59 5.06 -14.95
C SER A 280 -19.50 3.92 -14.48
N TYR A 281 -19.52 3.67 -13.17
CA TYR A 281 -20.67 3.03 -12.53
C TYR A 281 -21.87 3.99 -12.56
N CYS A 282 -23.07 3.43 -12.48
CA CYS A 282 -24.32 4.19 -12.60
C CYS A 282 -25.42 3.58 -11.72
N ASN A 283 -26.42 4.39 -11.36
CA ASN A 283 -27.53 3.94 -10.54
C ASN A 283 -28.71 3.49 -11.43
N LEU A 284 -29.05 2.19 -11.37
CA LEU A 284 -30.14 1.57 -12.15
C LEU A 284 -31.54 2.12 -11.81
N GLN A 285 -31.68 2.84 -10.70
CA GLN A 285 -32.95 3.45 -10.27
C GLN A 285 -33.11 4.90 -10.77
N GLU A 286 -32.07 5.47 -11.36
CA GLU A 286 -32.06 6.83 -11.92
C GLU A 286 -32.14 6.79 -13.47
N PRO A 287 -32.44 7.92 -14.14
CA PRO A 287 -32.32 8.04 -15.58
C PRO A 287 -30.90 7.75 -16.06
N ASN A 288 -30.74 7.29 -17.31
CA ASN A 288 -29.41 7.05 -17.90
C ASN A 288 -28.57 8.35 -17.92
N THR A 289 -27.53 8.38 -17.09
CA THR A 289 -26.53 9.47 -17.00
C THR A 289 -25.17 9.08 -17.59
N CYS A 290 -25.07 7.96 -18.31
CA CYS A 290 -23.80 7.48 -18.85
C CYS A 290 -23.16 8.49 -19.82
N PRO A 291 -21.87 8.83 -19.68
CA PRO A 291 -21.24 9.85 -20.53
C PRO A 291 -21.27 9.48 -22.02
N GLY A 292 -21.24 8.19 -22.36
CA GLY A 292 -21.37 7.68 -23.72
C GLY A 292 -22.81 7.47 -24.22
N ALA A 293 -23.85 8.03 -23.57
CA ALA A 293 -25.25 7.77 -23.94
C ALA A 293 -25.58 8.14 -25.40
N ASP A 294 -25.03 9.24 -25.94
CA ASP A 294 -25.16 9.62 -27.36
C ASP A 294 -24.49 8.59 -28.32
N GLY A 295 -23.54 7.81 -27.81
CA GLY A 295 -22.89 6.69 -28.50
C GLY A 295 -23.54 5.32 -28.24
N GLY A 296 -24.67 5.28 -27.52
CA GLY A 296 -25.41 4.05 -27.23
C GLY A 296 -25.05 3.36 -25.91
N GLN A 297 -24.32 4.00 -24.99
CA GLN A 297 -24.20 3.46 -23.63
C GLN A 297 -25.54 3.53 -22.89
N GLU A 298 -25.86 2.45 -22.18
CA GLU A 298 -26.94 2.39 -21.22
C GLU A 298 -26.39 2.05 -19.84
N CYS A 299 -27.15 2.36 -18.79
CA CYS A 299 -26.85 1.88 -17.45
C CYS A 299 -27.32 0.43 -17.35
N VAL A 300 -26.42 -0.53 -17.59
CA VAL A 300 -26.72 -1.97 -17.56
C VAL A 300 -26.45 -2.53 -16.16
N PRO A 301 -27.18 -3.55 -15.68
CA PRO A 301 -26.92 -4.13 -14.36
C PRO A 301 -25.50 -4.69 -14.23
N TRP A 302 -24.82 -4.37 -13.13
CA TRP A 302 -23.50 -4.94 -12.83
C TRP A 302 -23.60 -6.44 -12.52
N TYR A 303 -24.58 -6.81 -11.71
CA TYR A 303 -24.85 -8.18 -11.32
C TYR A 303 -25.84 -8.86 -12.26
N THR A 304 -25.69 -10.18 -12.38
CA THR A 304 -26.76 -11.04 -12.94
C THR A 304 -28.04 -10.92 -12.11
N GLU A 305 -29.21 -11.01 -12.75
CA GLU A 305 -30.51 -10.91 -12.09
C GLU A 305 -30.60 -11.82 -10.84
N GLY A 306 -30.87 -11.22 -9.68
CA GLY A 306 -31.00 -11.92 -8.40
C GLY A 306 -29.68 -12.33 -7.73
N MET A 307 -28.52 -11.95 -8.28
CA MET A 307 -27.19 -12.25 -7.71
C MET A 307 -26.51 -11.04 -7.03
N ALA A 308 -27.12 -9.86 -7.09
CA ALA A 308 -26.62 -8.68 -6.37
C ALA A 308 -26.66 -8.91 -4.84
N PRO A 309 -25.59 -8.59 -4.10
CA PRO A 309 -25.61 -8.55 -2.64
C PRO A 309 -26.66 -7.56 -2.11
N PRO A 310 -27.24 -7.79 -0.91
CA PRO A 310 -28.25 -6.90 -0.35
C PRO A 310 -27.73 -5.47 -0.17
N GLY A 311 -28.40 -4.49 -0.77
CA GLY A 311 -27.99 -3.09 -0.80
C GLY A 311 -27.14 -2.68 -2.01
N GLN A 312 -26.79 -3.62 -2.90
CA GLN A 312 -26.02 -3.36 -4.13
C GLN A 312 -26.88 -3.59 -5.41
N GLU A 313 -28.19 -3.82 -5.27
CA GLU A 313 -29.10 -4.12 -6.38
C GLU A 313 -29.34 -2.94 -7.34
N ASN A 314 -28.88 -1.74 -6.98
CA ASN A 314 -28.94 -0.52 -7.78
C ASN A 314 -27.64 -0.24 -8.55
N ILE A 315 -26.57 -1.02 -8.36
CA ILE A 315 -25.29 -0.81 -9.05
C ILE A 315 -25.39 -1.32 -10.49
N GLY A 316 -25.18 -0.39 -11.42
CA GLY A 316 -24.99 -0.65 -12.84
C GLY A 316 -23.63 -0.19 -13.34
N ALA A 317 -23.31 -0.58 -14.56
CA ALA A 317 -22.17 -0.13 -15.34
C ALA A 317 -22.66 0.64 -16.57
N CYS A 318 -21.96 1.72 -16.92
CA CYS A 318 -22.14 2.36 -18.21
C CYS A 318 -21.42 1.56 -19.29
N ALA A 319 -22.20 0.86 -20.12
CA ALA A 319 -21.69 0.06 -21.23
C ALA A 319 -22.64 0.14 -22.43
N VAL A 320 -22.12 -0.04 -23.64
CA VAL A 320 -22.94 -0.30 -24.82
C VAL A 320 -23.47 -1.74 -24.73
N PRO A 321 -24.80 -1.96 -24.72
CA PRO A 321 -25.36 -3.32 -24.70
C PRO A 321 -25.00 -4.10 -25.98
N VAL A 322 -24.59 -5.36 -25.82
CA VAL A 322 -24.17 -6.29 -26.90
C VAL A 322 -25.22 -7.35 -27.24
#